data_AF-A0A496UEZ7-F1
#
_entry.id   AF-A0A496UEZ7-F1
#
_cell.length_a   1.000
_cell.length_b   1.000
_cell.length_c   1.000
_cell.angle_alpha   90.00
_cell.angle_beta   90.00
_cell.angle_gamma   90.00
#
_symmetry.space_group_name_H-M   'P 1'
#
loop_
_entity.id
_entity.type
_entity.pdbx_description
1 polymer ?
#
loop_
_entity_poly.entity_id
_entity_poly.type
_entity_poly.pdbx_seq_one_letter_code
_entity_poly.pdbx_strand_id
1 'polypeptide(L)' 'MFSSDLCVRYQHIPWRDMAGMRNKLVHDYFGVDTGMVWITATCDLPELKELIAQVISELPA' A
#
# COMPACT_ATOMS: atom_id res chain seq x y z
N MET A 1 -7.25 8.51 -5.29
CA MET A 1 -7.54 7.34 -6.15
C MET A 1 -6.34 7.16 -7.04
N PHE A 2 -5.73 5.98 -7.05
CA PHE A 2 -4.58 5.70 -7.92
C PHE A 2 -5.02 5.69 -9.39
N SER A 3 -4.14 6.09 -10.31
CA SER A 3 -4.45 6.05 -11.75
C SER A 3 -4.72 4.62 -12.21
N SER A 4 -5.78 4.41 -12.99
CA SER A 4 -6.17 3.09 -13.52
C SER A 4 -5.03 2.42 -14.28
N ASP A 5 -4.32 3.18 -15.11
CA ASP A 5 -3.24 2.69 -15.95
C ASP A 5 -2.03 2.23 -15.13
N LEU A 6 -1.75 2.91 -14.02
CA LEU A 6 -0.67 2.54 -13.10
C LEU A 6 -1.00 1.23 -12.37
N CYS A 7 -2.23 1.11 -11.85
CA CYS A 7 -2.70 -0.11 -11.19
C CYS A 7 -2.72 -1.30 -12.16
N VAL A 8 -3.06 -1.08 -13.43
CA VAL A 8 -3.05 -2.14 -14.46
C VAL A 8 -1.64 -2.55 -14.85
N ARG A 9 -0.68 -1.60 -14.89
CA ARG A 9 0.72 -1.90 -15.19
C ARG A 9 1.42 -2.63 -14.05
N TYR A 10 1.09 -2.30 -12.81
CA TYR A 10 1.73 -2.86 -11.61
C TYR A 10 0.71 -3.63 -10.75
N GLN A 11 0.11 -4.68 -11.30
CA GLN A 11 -0.96 -5.44 -10.62
C GLN A 11 -0.47 -6.24 -9.40
N HIS A 12 0.83 -6.51 -9.33
CA HIS A 12 1.46 -7.20 -8.21
C HIS A 12 1.50 -6.34 -6.94
N ILE A 13 1.31 -5.02 -7.06
CA ILE A 13 1.23 -4.12 -5.91
C ILE A 13 -0.19 -4.16 -5.34
N PRO A 14 -0.37 -4.37 -4.02
CA PRO A 14 -1.68 -4.50 -3.39
C PRO A 14 -2.37 -3.13 -3.17
N TRP A 15 -2.62 -2.40 -4.26
CA TRP A 15 -3.19 -1.03 -4.23
C TRP A 15 -4.49 -0.92 -3.43
N ARG A 16 -5.35 -1.94 -3.52
CA ARG A 16 -6.64 -1.98 -2.84
C ARG A 16 -6.46 -2.14 -1.33
N ASP A 17 -5.56 -3.02 -0.91
CA ASP A 17 -5.30 -3.27 0.51
C ASP A 17 -4.65 -2.05 1.16
N MET A 18 -3.72 -1.38 0.47
CA MET A 18 -3.15 -0.10 0.91
C MET A 18 -4.23 0.97 1.11
N ALA A 19 -5.14 1.13 0.14
CA ALA A 19 -6.23 2.09 0.24
C ALA A 19 -7.21 1.72 1.37
N GLY A 20 -7.52 0.43 1.53
CA GLY A 20 -8.40 -0.09 2.56
C GLY A 20 -7.83 0.11 3.97
N MET A 21 -6.55 -0.20 4.17
CA MET A 21 -5.87 0.00 5.44
C MET A 21 -5.82 1.48 5.81
N ARG A 22 -5.47 2.37 4.87
CA ARG A 22 -5.54 3.83 5.11
C ARG A 22 -6.95 4.28 5.48
N ASN A 23 -7.98 3.78 4.79
CA ASN A 23 -9.36 4.13 5.10
C ASN A 23 -9.74 3.72 6.53
N LYS A 24 -9.38 2.50 6.93
CA LYS A 24 -9.67 1.99 8.27
C LYS A 24 -8.93 2.79 9.36
N LEU A 25 -7.65 3.08 9.15
CA LEU A 25 -6.84 3.86 10.09
C LEU A 25 -7.36 5.30 10.29
N VAL A 26 -7.93 5.91 9.25
CA VAL A 26 -8.42 7.30 9.32
C VAL A 26 -9.87 7.40 9.80
N HIS A 27 -10.74 6.47 9.39
CA HIS A 27 -12.18 6.59 9.61
C HIS A 27 -12.75 5.65 10.69
N ASP A 28 -12.04 4.56 11.01
CA ASP A 28 -12.52 3.51 11.93
C ASP A 28 -11.41 3.15 12.94
N TYR A 29 -10.70 4.16 13.43
CA TYR A 29 -9.50 4.00 14.27
C TYR A 29 -9.77 3.28 15.61
N PHE A 30 -11.01 3.31 16.11
CA PHE A 30 -11.42 2.56 17.30
C PHE A 30 -11.48 1.04 17.06
N GLY A 31 -11.71 0.60 15.82
CA GLY A 31 -11.78 -0.82 15.42
C GLY A 31 -10.49 -1.36 14.80
N VAL A 32 -9.37 -0.64 14.95
CA VAL A 32 -8.08 -1.02 14.40
C VAL A 32 -7.41 -2.05 15.31
N ASP A 33 -7.03 -3.17 14.70
CA ASP A 33 -6.16 -4.16 15.33
C ASP A 33 -4.71 -3.66 15.27
N THR A 34 -4.16 -3.26 16.41
CA THR A 34 -2.80 -2.73 16.51
C THR A 34 -1.73 -3.78 16.27
N GLY A 35 -2.02 -5.07 16.50
CA GLY A 35 -1.12 -6.17 16.17
C GLY A 35 -0.99 -6.33 14.66
N MET A 36 -2.11 -6.26 13.93
CA MET A 36 -2.10 -6.25 12.47
C MET A 36 -1.36 -5.02 11.91
N VAL A 37 -1.56 -3.85 12.50
CA VAL A 37 -0.81 -2.64 12.11
C VAL A 37 0.69 -2.83 12.32
N TRP A 38 1.09 -3.41 13.45
CA TRP A 38 2.50 -3.68 13.73
C TRP A 38 3.10 -4.62 12.68
N ILE A 39 2.45 -5.76 12.42
CA ILE A 39 2.89 -6.71 11.38
C ILE A 39 3.00 -6.01 10.03
N THR A 40 1.98 -5.25 9.64
CA THR A 40 2.01 -4.54 8.35
C THR A 40 3.16 -3.53 8.29
N ALA A 41 3.43 -2.83 9.39
CA ALA A 41 4.51 -1.86 9.50
C ALA A 41 5.90 -2.48 9.44
N THR A 42 6.09 -3.65 10.05
CA THR A 42 7.42 -4.28 10.17
C THR A 42 7.72 -5.34 9.13
N CYS A 43 6.70 -5.96 8.54
CA CYS A 43 6.85 -7.09 7.61
C CYS A 43 6.47 -6.70 6.18
N ASP A 44 5.27 -6.14 5.99
CA ASP A 44 4.72 -5.91 4.64
C ASP A 44 5.22 -4.59 4.03
N LEU A 45 5.33 -3.53 4.84
CA LEU A 45 5.75 -2.20 4.40
C LEU A 45 7.19 -2.14 3.85
N PRO A 46 8.18 -2.86 4.40
CA PRO A 46 9.52 -2.95 3.81
C PRO A 46 9.52 -3.50 2.38
N GLU A 47 8.82 -4.61 2.13
CA GLU A 47 8.71 -5.20 0.79
C GLU A 47 7.97 -4.25 -0.16
N LEU A 48 6.86 -3.68 0.30
CA LEU A 48 6.10 -2.70 -0.48
C LEU A 48 6.95 -1.48 -0.85
N LYS A 49 7.84 -1.02 0.04
CA LYS A 49 8.74 0.10 -0.25
C LYS A 49 9.70 -0.22 -1.40
N GLU A 50 10.23 -1.44 -1.46
CA GLU A 50 11.08 -1.87 -2.57
C GLU A 50 10.31 -1.92 -3.90
N LEU A 51 9.10 -2.49 -3.89
CA LEU A 51 8.23 -2.51 -5.07
C LEU A 51 7.92 -1.10 -5.59
N ILE A 52 7.58 -0.17 -4.68
CA ILE A 52 7.29 1.21 -5.05
C ILE A 52 8.55 1.93 -5.59
N ALA A 53 9.73 1.64 -5.04
CA ALA A 53 10.98 2.20 -5.55
C ALA A 53 11.26 1.74 -7.00
N GLN A 54 10.97 0.48 -7.34
CA GLN A 54 11.06 -0.04 -8.70
C GLN A 54 10.09 0.70 -9.64
N VAL A 55 8.82 0.85 -9.23
CA VAL A 55 7.83 1.60 -10.00
C VAL A 55 8.30 3.03 -10.30
N ILE A 56 8.87 3.71 -9.30
CA ILE A 56 9.39 5.08 -9.48
C ILE A 56 10.56 5.10 -10.46
N SER A 57 11.44 4.10 -10.43
CA SER A 57 12.56 3.99 -11.37
C SER A 57 12.12 3.72 -12.82
N GLU A 58 10.98 3.06 -13.02
CA GLU A 58 10.44 2.72 -14.34
C GLU A 58 9.54 3.82 -14.92
N LEU A 59 9.17 4.83 -14.12
CA LEU A 59 8.37 5.94 -14.59
C LEU A 59 9.22 6.88 -15.47
N PRO A 60 8.74 7.25 -16.67
CA PRO A 60 9.41 8.24 -17.50
C PRO A 60 9.38 9.62 -16.81
N ALA A 61 10.48 10.36 -16.96
CA ALA A 61 10.65 11.73 -16.45
C ALA A 61 9.73 12.74 -17.14
#